data_AF-A0A936KL73-F1
#
_entry.id   AF-A0A936KL73-F1
#
_cell.length_a   1.000
_cell.length_b   1.000
_cell.length_c   1.000
_cell.angle_alpha   90.00
_cell.angle_beta   90.00
_cell.angle_gamma   90.00
#
_symmetry.space_group_name_H-M   'P 1'
#
loop_
_entity.id
_entity.type
_entity.pdbx_description
1 polymer ?
#
loop_
_entity_poly.entity_id
_entity_poly.type
_entity_poly.pdbx_seq_one_letter_code
_entity_poly.pdbx_strand_id
1 'polypeptide(L)'
;MRNYFVLIFCIIQIFICEKKAYSQKDTAVNEGNHFLKTIKKELIGKISESISIANVPADTVIKNDVSFQRYEGLIIRNIFIQEVNFGSSIYNTTQVNKNFLTRIADKLHSKTKENIIRKNLYFKEGDAVFPYLISDNERFLRELPTFRM
;
A
#
# COMPACT_ATOMS: atom_id res chain seq x y z
N MET A 1 -73.86 -33.16 -3.84
CA MET A 1 -73.28 -32.42 -4.99
C MET A 1 -72.61 -31.10 -4.61
N ARG A 2 -73.26 -30.22 -3.82
CA ARG A 2 -72.73 -28.88 -3.49
C ARG A 2 -71.46 -28.88 -2.60
N ASN A 3 -71.36 -29.81 -1.64
CA ASN A 3 -70.22 -29.85 -0.70
C ASN A 3 -68.92 -30.41 -1.34
N TYR A 4 -69.05 -31.28 -2.34
CA TYR A 4 -67.90 -31.81 -3.09
C TYR A 4 -67.24 -30.74 -3.96
N PHE A 5 -68.05 -29.81 -4.49
CA PHE A 5 -67.56 -28.71 -5.30
C PHE A 5 -66.74 -27.70 -4.49
N VAL A 6 -67.13 -27.44 -3.24
CA VAL A 6 -66.39 -26.57 -2.31
C VAL A 6 -65.05 -27.19 -1.92
N LEU A 7 -65.01 -28.50 -1.65
CA LEU A 7 -63.77 -29.22 -1.34
C LEU A 7 -62.78 -29.22 -2.52
N ILE A 8 -63.28 -29.42 -3.75
CA ILE A 8 -62.46 -29.35 -4.97
C ILE A 8 -61.90 -27.92 -5.16
N PHE A 9 -62.71 -26.89 -4.91
CA PHE A 9 -62.26 -25.50 -5.00
C PHE A 9 -61.17 -25.16 -3.96
N CYS A 10 -61.29 -25.68 -2.73
CA CYS A 10 -60.27 -25.51 -1.69
C CYS A 10 -58.94 -26.23 -2.03
N ILE A 11 -58.99 -27.41 -2.66
CA ILE A 11 -57.78 -28.16 -3.06
C ILE A 11 -57.05 -27.45 -4.21
N ILE A 12 -57.78 -26.82 -5.14
CA ILE A 12 -57.20 -26.04 -6.24
C ILE A 12 -56.47 -24.79 -5.74
N GLN A 13 -57.00 -24.11 -4.71
CA GLN A 13 -56.35 -22.94 -4.09
C GLN A 13 -55.00 -23.29 -3.43
N ILE A 14 -54.88 -24.48 -2.86
CA ILE A 14 -53.63 -24.97 -2.24
C ILE A 14 -52.55 -25.24 -3.31
N PHE A 15 -52.93 -25.80 -4.47
CA PHE A 15 -52.01 -26.08 -5.58
C PHE A 15 -51.47 -24.83 -6.29
N ILE A 16 -52.21 -23.72 -6.27
CA ILE A 16 -51.78 -22.43 -6.85
C ILE A 16 -50.75 -21.73 -5.93
N CYS A 17 -50.77 -22.03 -4.62
CA CYS A 17 -49.88 -21.41 -3.63
C CYS A 17 -48.44 -21.96 -3.65
N GLU A 18 -48.21 -23.18 -4.18
CA GLU A 18 -46.88 -23.81 -4.19
C GLU A 18 -45.97 -23.43 -5.39
N LYS A 19 -46.22 -22.30 -6.06
CA LYS A 19 -45.22 -21.73 -6.97
C LYS A 19 -44.17 -20.98 -6.15
N LYS A 20 -43.20 -21.77 -5.70
CA LYS A 20 -41.91 -21.39 -5.09
C LYS A 20 -41.50 -19.95 -5.39
N ALA A 21 -41.46 -19.13 -4.33
CA ALA A 21 -40.63 -17.94 -4.30
C ALA A 21 -39.17 -18.39 -4.53
N TYR A 22 -38.64 -18.13 -5.71
CA TYR A 22 -37.19 -18.12 -5.88
C TYR A 22 -36.68 -16.90 -5.10
N SER A 23 -36.15 -17.15 -3.90
CA SER A 23 -35.19 -16.21 -3.32
C SER A 23 -33.99 -16.23 -4.26
N GLN A 24 -33.73 -15.13 -4.94
CA GLN A 24 -32.42 -14.88 -5.52
C GLN A 24 -31.43 -15.00 -4.35
N LYS A 25 -30.51 -15.95 -4.41
CA LYS A 25 -29.28 -15.82 -3.62
C LYS A 25 -28.53 -14.72 -4.30
N ASP A 26 -28.59 -13.52 -3.72
CA ASP A 26 -27.69 -12.45 -4.09
C ASP A 26 -26.27 -12.94 -3.83
N THR A 27 -25.63 -13.45 -4.88
CA THR A 27 -24.19 -13.35 -5.01
C THR A 27 -23.92 -11.88 -5.29
N ALA A 28 -24.08 -11.03 -4.28
CA ALA A 28 -23.38 -9.75 -4.23
C ALA A 28 -21.89 -10.05 -4.06
N VAL A 29 -21.26 -10.65 -5.09
CA VAL A 29 -19.81 -10.62 -5.25
C VAL A 29 -19.50 -9.20 -5.68
N ASN A 30 -19.31 -8.37 -4.66
CA ASN A 30 -18.36 -7.27 -4.60
C ASN A 30 -17.91 -6.74 -5.98
N GLU A 31 -18.77 -5.92 -6.59
CA GLU A 31 -18.50 -5.21 -7.85
C GLU A 31 -17.27 -4.28 -7.76
N GLY A 32 -16.76 -4.00 -6.55
CA GLY A 32 -15.51 -3.28 -6.33
C GLY A 32 -14.26 -4.00 -6.86
N ASN A 33 -14.36 -5.29 -7.17
CA ASN A 33 -13.22 -6.10 -7.60
C ASN A 33 -13.01 -6.11 -9.12
N HIS A 34 -14.00 -5.72 -9.94
CA HIS A 34 -13.89 -5.80 -11.40
C HIS A 34 -12.97 -4.70 -11.97
N PHE A 35 -13.04 -3.50 -11.40
CA PHE A 35 -12.16 -2.39 -11.73
C PHE A 35 -10.71 -2.70 -11.36
N LEU A 36 -10.47 -3.16 -10.12
CA LEU A 36 -9.15 -3.57 -9.64
C LEU A 36 -8.59 -4.77 -10.43
N LYS A 37 -9.43 -5.73 -10.80
CA LYS A 37 -9.04 -6.88 -11.64
C LYS A 37 -8.63 -6.45 -13.04
N THR A 38 -9.34 -5.49 -13.62
CA THR A 38 -9.03 -4.92 -14.94
C THR A 38 -7.71 -4.14 -14.90
N ILE A 39 -7.54 -3.26 -13.91
CA ILE A 39 -6.29 -2.50 -13.69
C ILE A 39 -5.12 -3.45 -13.45
N LYS A 40 -5.28 -4.45 -12.59
CA LYS A 40 -4.24 -5.44 -12.28
C LYS A 40 -3.83 -6.23 -13.54
N LYS A 41 -4.79 -6.62 -14.38
CA LYS A 41 -4.50 -7.35 -15.63
C LYS A 41 -3.73 -6.51 -16.64
N GLU A 42 -4.11 -5.24 -16.83
CA GLU A 42 -3.45 -4.35 -17.77
C GLU A 42 -2.03 -3.96 -17.32
N LEU A 43 -1.83 -3.72 -16.02
CA LEU A 43 -0.52 -3.44 -15.44
C LEU A 43 0.41 -4.66 -15.54
N ILE A 44 -0.06 -5.87 -15.22
CA ILE A 44 0.76 -7.09 -15.31
C ILE A 44 1.21 -7.35 -16.76
N GLY A 45 0.35 -7.13 -17.75
CA GLY A 45 0.72 -7.28 -19.17
C GLY A 45 1.86 -6.34 -19.56
N LYS A 46 1.71 -5.04 -19.28
CA LYS A 46 2.71 -4.00 -19.57
C LYS A 46 4.03 -4.23 -18.83
N ILE A 47 3.97 -4.68 -17.57
CA ILE A 47 5.17 -4.94 -16.75
C ILE A 47 5.89 -6.19 -17.25
N SER A 48 5.15 -7.27 -17.56
CA SER A 48 5.75 -8.53 -18.06
C SER A 48 6.52 -8.34 -19.37
N GLU A 49 6.04 -7.47 -20.24
CA GLU A 49 6.68 -7.16 -21.51
C GLU A 49 7.97 -6.33 -21.31
N SER A 50 7.97 -5.42 -20.33
CA SER A 50 9.13 -4.57 -19.99
C SER A 50 10.24 -5.29 -19.21
N ILE A 51 9.95 -6.44 -18.59
CA ILE A 51 10.93 -7.27 -17.83
C ILE A 51 11.69 -8.23 -18.77
N SER A 52 11.32 -8.35 -20.05
CA SER A 52 11.98 -9.20 -21.05
C SER A 52 13.43 -8.80 -21.39
N ILE A 53 14.01 -7.81 -20.69
CA ILE A 53 15.37 -7.34 -20.90
C ILE A 53 16.35 -8.18 -20.10
N ALA A 54 17.00 -9.10 -20.84
CA ALA A 54 18.36 -9.61 -20.67
C ALA A 54 18.66 -10.49 -19.44
N ASN A 55 19.42 -11.55 -19.73
CA ASN A 55 20.15 -12.40 -18.79
C ASN A 55 21.06 -11.59 -17.83
N VAL A 56 20.48 -10.95 -16.82
CA VAL A 56 21.20 -10.50 -15.63
C VAL A 56 21.21 -11.71 -14.68
N PRO A 57 22.39 -12.20 -14.24
CA PRO A 57 22.45 -13.27 -13.26
C PRO A 57 21.60 -12.87 -12.05
N ALA A 58 20.59 -13.67 -11.71
CA ALA A 58 19.62 -13.37 -10.64
C ALA A 58 20.27 -13.17 -9.25
N ASP A 59 21.57 -13.47 -9.13
CA ASP A 59 22.38 -13.39 -7.92
C ASP A 59 23.01 -12.00 -7.67
N THR A 60 22.95 -11.06 -8.62
CA THR A 60 23.55 -9.72 -8.46
C THR A 60 22.56 -8.60 -8.16
N VAL A 61 21.26 -8.88 -8.16
CA VAL A 61 20.21 -7.90 -7.84
C VAL A 61 19.61 -8.22 -6.48
N ILE A 62 20.25 -7.73 -5.42
CA ILE A 62 19.66 -7.77 -4.07
C ILE A 62 18.46 -6.81 -4.09
N LYS A 63 17.25 -7.35 -3.99
CA LYS A 63 16.06 -6.52 -3.87
C LYS A 63 16.03 -5.84 -2.51
N ASN A 64 15.70 -4.55 -2.50
CA ASN A 64 15.70 -3.72 -1.29
C ASN A 64 14.57 -4.08 -0.31
N ASP A 65 13.57 -4.87 -0.73
CA ASP A 65 12.44 -5.32 0.09
C ASP A 65 12.80 -6.41 1.09
N VAL A 66 13.81 -7.23 0.79
CA VAL A 66 14.21 -8.39 1.61
C VAL A 66 14.52 -7.97 3.06
N SER A 67 15.15 -6.81 3.25
CA SER A 67 15.49 -6.27 4.57
C SER A 67 14.26 -5.94 5.43
N PHE A 68 13.13 -5.61 4.79
CA PHE A 68 11.91 -5.17 5.46
C PHE A 68 10.84 -6.26 5.56
N GLN A 69 10.95 -7.35 4.79
CA GLN A 69 10.00 -8.48 4.82
C GLN A 69 9.77 -9.04 6.23
N ARG A 70 10.80 -9.11 7.06
CA ARG A 70 10.69 -9.60 8.45
C ARG A 70 9.78 -8.75 9.36
N TYR A 71 9.43 -7.54 8.93
CA TYR A 71 8.63 -6.58 9.69
C TYR A 71 7.25 -6.35 9.07
N GLU A 72 6.89 -7.09 8.01
CA GLU A 72 5.60 -6.94 7.33
C GLU A 72 4.42 -7.03 8.30
N GLY A 73 3.48 -6.08 8.20
CA GLY A 73 2.29 -6.01 9.04
C GLY A 73 2.50 -5.46 10.46
N LEU A 74 3.74 -5.21 10.89
CA LEU A 74 4.00 -4.54 12.17
C LEU A 74 3.65 -3.05 12.09
N ILE A 75 3.31 -2.44 13.23
CA ILE A 75 2.96 -1.02 13.31
C ILE A 75 4.22 -0.16 13.47
N ILE A 76 4.36 0.85 12.61
CA ILE A 76 5.43 1.86 12.68
C ILE A 76 5.16 2.77 13.88
N ARG A 77 5.97 2.67 14.92
CA ARG A 77 5.77 3.49 16.14
C ARG A 77 6.34 4.90 16.01
N ASN A 78 7.56 5.03 15.51
CA ASN A 78 8.29 6.29 15.43
C ASN A 78 9.14 6.31 14.15
N ILE A 79 9.28 7.47 13.52
CA ILE A 79 10.14 7.68 12.35
C ILE A 79 11.23 8.69 12.70
N PHE A 80 12.48 8.22 12.75
CA PHE A 80 13.66 9.05 13.02
C PHE A 80 14.40 9.39 11.72
N ILE A 81 14.66 10.67 11.49
CA ILE A 81 15.39 11.17 10.31
C ILE A 81 16.67 11.84 10.82
N GLN A 82 17.82 11.40 10.32
CA GLN A 82 19.12 11.91 10.73
C GLN A 82 19.94 12.29 9.50
N GLU A 83 20.54 13.48 9.52
CA GLU A 83 21.44 13.95 8.47
C GLU A 83 22.86 13.44 8.78
N VAL A 84 23.44 12.71 7.82
CA VAL A 84 24.80 12.18 7.94
C VAL A 84 25.73 13.06 7.10
N ASN A 85 26.80 13.60 7.70
CA ASN A 85 27.77 14.37 6.93
C ASN A 85 28.62 13.43 6.06
N PHE A 86 28.92 13.84 4.83
CA PHE A 86 29.81 13.10 3.93
C PHE A 86 31.19 12.94 4.59
N GLY A 87 31.65 11.70 4.77
CA GLY A 87 32.95 11.39 5.37
C GLY A 87 32.95 11.16 6.89
N SER A 88 31.85 11.45 7.61
CA SER A 88 31.69 11.01 9.00
C SER A 88 31.17 9.58 9.05
N SER A 89 31.71 8.78 9.99
CA SER A 89 31.18 7.45 10.26
C SER A 89 29.71 7.57 10.67
N ILE A 90 28.85 6.71 10.12
CA ILE A 90 27.43 6.60 10.51
C ILE A 90 27.31 6.37 12.04
N TYR A 91 28.38 5.86 12.67
CA TYR A 91 28.48 5.58 14.08
C TYR A 91 29.12 6.69 14.93
N ASN A 92 29.67 7.75 14.34
CA ASN A 92 30.41 8.77 15.09
C ASN A 92 29.92 10.20 14.78
N THR A 93 29.26 10.82 15.76
CA THR A 93 28.70 12.18 15.69
C THR A 93 29.55 13.18 16.48
N THR A 94 30.76 13.46 16.01
CA THR A 94 31.63 14.45 16.67
C THR A 94 31.09 15.87 16.42
N GLN A 95 30.69 16.56 17.49
CA GLN A 95 30.20 17.94 17.43
C GLN A 95 31.37 18.92 17.25
N VAL A 96 31.39 19.65 16.13
CA VAL A 96 32.33 20.76 15.90
C VAL A 96 31.76 22.03 16.52
N ASN A 97 32.56 22.80 17.26
CA ASN A 97 32.14 24.07 17.88
C ASN A 97 31.75 25.09 16.80
N LYS A 98 30.46 25.45 16.74
CA LYS A 98 29.90 26.44 15.80
C LYS A 98 29.37 27.67 16.56
N ASN A 99 29.49 28.86 15.94
CA ASN A 99 28.97 30.11 16.49
C ASN A 99 27.44 30.08 16.64
N PHE A 100 26.88 30.86 17.58
CA PHE A 100 25.45 30.83 17.91
C PHE A 100 24.52 31.06 16.71
N LEU A 101 24.85 32.04 15.85
CA LEU A 101 24.05 32.37 14.66
C LEU A 101 24.10 31.23 13.63
N THR A 102 25.27 30.63 13.43
CA THR A 102 25.47 29.47 12.56
C THR A 102 24.71 28.25 13.09
N ARG A 103 24.68 28.03 14.41
CA ARG A 103 23.90 26.94 15.03
C ARG A 103 22.39 27.10 14.80
N ILE A 104 21.87 28.32 14.79
CA ILE A 104 20.46 28.57 14.48
C ILE A 104 20.17 28.27 13.02
N ALA A 105 21.00 28.79 12.10
CA ALA A 105 20.85 28.53 10.66
C ALA A 105 20.91 27.02 10.34
N ASP A 106 21.88 26.31 10.90
CA ASP A 106 22.01 24.86 10.74
C ASP A 106 20.80 24.11 11.30
N LYS A 107 20.32 24.47 12.49
CA LYS A 107 19.15 23.84 13.11
C LYS A 107 17.88 24.10 12.29
N LEU A 108 17.71 25.30 11.75
CA LEU A 108 16.56 25.64 10.91
C LEU A 108 16.61 24.90 9.58
N HIS A 109 17.78 24.88 8.92
CA HIS A 109 17.97 24.17 7.66
C HIS A 109 17.74 22.66 7.82
N SER A 110 18.32 22.06 8.85
CA SER A 110 18.14 20.64 9.17
C SER A 110 16.68 20.31 9.50
N LYS A 111 16.00 21.13 10.32
CA LYS A 111 14.57 20.96 10.63
C LYS A 111 13.68 21.10 9.38
N THR A 112 14.03 22.00 8.47
CA THR A 112 13.29 22.22 7.23
C THR A 112 13.42 21.02 6.29
N LYS A 113 14.64 20.51 6.10
CA LYS A 113 14.88 19.26 5.35
C LYS A 113 14.12 18.08 5.95
N GLU A 114 14.20 17.90 7.27
CA GLU A 114 13.49 16.83 7.97
C GLU A 114 11.98 16.89 7.72
N ASN A 115 11.40 18.09 7.80
CA ASN A 115 9.97 18.30 7.54
C ASN A 115 9.59 17.95 6.10
N ILE A 116 10.44 18.32 5.14
CA ILE A 116 10.22 17.97 3.72
C ILE A 116 10.30 16.46 3.52
N ILE A 117 11.30 15.77 4.10
CA ILE A 117 11.41 14.31 4.02
C ILE A 117 10.16 13.66 4.59
N ARG A 118 9.76 14.02 5.82
CA ARG A 118 8.60 13.41 6.49
C ARG A 118 7.29 13.60 5.72
N LYS A 119 7.12 14.73 5.01
CA LYS A 119 5.96 14.99 4.16
C LYS A 119 5.93 14.16 2.88
N ASN A 120 7.07 13.68 2.42
CA ASN A 120 7.23 12.91 1.19
C ASN A 120 7.47 11.41 1.46
N LEU A 121 7.18 10.90 2.68
CA LEU A 121 7.17 9.46 2.91
C LEU A 121 5.81 8.88 2.53
N TYR A 122 5.80 7.69 1.93
CA TYR A 122 4.57 6.94 1.64
C TYR A 122 3.88 6.34 2.88
N PHE A 123 4.50 6.43 4.05
CA PHE A 123 4.03 5.85 5.30
C PHE A 123 4.22 6.84 6.45
N LYS A 124 3.44 6.65 7.51
CA LYS A 124 3.43 7.48 8.71
C LYS A 124 3.50 6.63 9.97
N GLU A 125 3.75 7.29 11.10
CA GLU A 125 3.62 6.68 12.42
C GLU A 125 2.16 6.23 12.62
N GLY A 126 1.98 4.99 13.07
CA GLY A 126 0.69 4.32 13.18
C GLY A 126 0.32 3.42 12.00
N ASP A 127 1.00 3.54 10.86
CA ASP A 127 0.72 2.69 9.70
C ASP A 127 1.34 1.29 9.86
N ALA A 128 0.78 0.31 9.16
CA ALA A 128 1.38 -1.02 9.03
C ALA A 128 2.57 -0.98 8.06
N VAL A 129 3.60 -1.76 8.35
CA VAL A 129 4.79 -1.90 7.51
C VAL A 129 4.44 -2.69 6.25
N PHE A 130 4.61 -2.04 5.11
CA PHE A 130 4.55 -2.64 3.78
C PHE A 130 5.95 -2.64 3.15
N PRO A 131 6.65 -3.79 3.09
CA PRO A 131 8.05 -3.85 2.66
C PRO A 131 8.29 -3.20 1.30
N TYR A 132 7.44 -3.51 0.31
CA TYR A 132 7.52 -2.96 -1.04
C TYR A 132 7.43 -1.43 -1.05
N LEU A 133 6.50 -0.86 -0.28
CA LEU A 133 6.28 0.58 -0.20
C LEU A 133 7.45 1.31 0.46
N ILE A 134 8.02 0.74 1.51
CA ILE A 134 9.17 1.32 2.23
C ILE A 134 10.41 1.30 1.35
N SER A 135 10.66 0.20 0.64
CA SER A 135 11.81 0.05 -0.24
C SER A 135 11.78 0.99 -1.45
N ASP A 136 10.60 1.21 -2.04
CA ASP A 136 10.44 2.13 -3.17
C ASP A 136 10.52 3.60 -2.76
N ASN A 137 10.31 3.91 -1.47
CA ASN A 137 10.34 5.27 -0.95
C ASN A 137 11.74 5.91 -1.08
N GLU A 138 12.82 5.11 -1.01
CA GLU A 138 14.19 5.62 -1.24
C GLU A 138 14.34 6.22 -2.64
N ARG A 139 13.90 5.47 -3.66
CA ARG A 139 13.95 5.92 -5.05
C ARG A 139 13.10 7.17 -5.25
N PHE A 140 11.89 7.19 -4.68
CA PHE A 140 11.01 8.36 -4.73
C PHE A 140 11.68 9.60 -4.15
N LEU A 141 12.27 9.50 -2.95
CA LEU A 141 12.94 10.62 -2.30
C LEU A 141 14.13 11.15 -3.12
N ARG A 142 14.86 10.27 -3.84
CA ARG A 142 15.98 10.65 -4.71
C ARG A 142 15.54 11.43 -5.95
N GLU A 143 14.32 11.18 -6.44
CA GLU A 143 13.79 11.84 -7.62
C GLU A 143 13.26 13.25 -7.33
N LEU A 144 13.05 13.60 -6.06
CA LEU A 144 12.54 14.90 -5.65
C LEU A 144 13.49 16.04 -6.06
N PRO A 145 12.95 17.15 -6.60
CA PRO A 145 13.76 18.29 -7.04
C PRO A 145 14.50 18.97 -5.89
N THR A 146 13.99 18.86 -4.66
CA THR A 146 14.64 19.42 -3.46
C THR A 146 15.97 18.75 -3.13
N PHE A 147 16.18 17.49 -3.55
CA PHE A 147 17.41 16.74 -3.30
C PHE A 147 18.30 16.61 -4.54
N ARG A 148 17.82 17.06 -5.71
CA ARG A 148 18.66 17.25 -6.90
C ARG A 148 19.46 18.53 -6.73
N MET A 149 20.69 18.41 -6.23
CA MET A 149 21.67 19.50 -6.16
C MET A 149 22.90 19.12 -6.98
#